data_AF-A0A0F3IES0-F1
#
_entry.id   AF-A0A0F3IES0-F1
#
_cell.length_a   1.000
_cell.length_b   1.000
_cell.length_c   1.000
_cell.angle_alpha   90.00
_cell.angle_beta   90.00
_cell.angle_gamma   90.00
#
_symmetry.space_group_name_H-M   'P 1'
#
loop_
_entity.id
_entity.type
_entity.pdbx_description
1 polymer ?
#
loop_
_entity_poly.entity_id
_entity_poly.type
_entity_poly.pdbx_seq_one_letter_code
_entity_poly.pdbx_strand_id
1 'polypeptide(L)'
;MPTSFYKPIKKFRPLVTQALNEFGYPEESRFEDSIAKAVAEILAAPILDHPPAVILAGPRYKFADAQLEALNPVHKQMLRLGPENSRIIQNKARLLLETLSNVYE
;
A
#
# COMPACT_ATOMS: atom_id res chain seq x y z
N MET A 1 -2.02 20.16 10.28
CA MET A 1 -2.85 19.46 11.30
C MET A 1 -2.41 18.01 11.35
N PRO A 2 -2.17 17.37 12.49
CA PRO A 2 -1.89 15.95 12.43
C PRO A 2 -3.19 15.23 12.14
N THR A 3 -3.33 14.78 10.89
CA THR A 3 -4.25 13.72 10.48
C THR A 3 -3.84 12.44 11.21
N SER A 4 -4.14 12.37 12.51
CA SER A 4 -3.68 11.27 13.37
C SER A 4 -4.37 9.98 12.95
N PHE A 5 -3.57 8.99 12.54
CA PHE A 5 -4.06 7.63 12.25
C PHE A 5 -4.39 6.85 13.53
N TYR A 6 -4.19 7.44 14.72
CA TYR A 6 -4.40 6.77 16.01
C TYR A 6 -5.82 6.20 16.17
N LYS A 7 -6.85 7.03 15.91
CA LYS A 7 -8.26 6.60 16.01
C LYS A 7 -8.59 5.47 15.01
N PRO A 8 -8.27 5.61 13.70
CA PRO A 8 -8.41 4.52 12.74
C PRO A 8 -7.68 3.23 13.16
N ILE A 9 -6.40 3.30 13.53
CA ILE A 9 -5.61 2.13 13.94
C ILE A 9 -6.29 1.40 15.09
N LYS A 10 -6.65 2.12 16.16
CA LYS A 10 -7.33 1.52 17.31
C LYS A 10 -8.66 0.85 16.93
N LYS A 11 -9.41 1.44 15.99
CA LYS A 11 -10.69 0.91 15.52
C LYS A 11 -10.53 -0.34 14.64
N PHE A 12 -9.57 -0.35 13.73
CA PHE A 12 -9.42 -1.40 12.73
C PHE A 12 -8.52 -2.55 13.16
N ARG A 13 -7.61 -2.34 14.13
CA ARG A 13 -6.74 -3.39 14.67
C ARG A 13 -7.49 -4.70 15.00
N PRO A 14 -8.55 -4.72 15.82
CA PRO A 14 -9.24 -5.98 16.12
C PRO A 14 -9.88 -6.63 14.89
N LEU A 15 -10.40 -5.84 13.96
CA LEU A 15 -11.05 -6.35 12.74
C LEU A 15 -10.06 -6.99 11.77
N VAL A 16 -8.89 -6.37 11.60
CA VAL A 16 -7.84 -6.89 10.73
C VAL A 16 -7.17 -8.11 11.37
N THR A 17 -6.92 -8.10 12.69
CA THR A 17 -6.42 -9.28 13.41
C THR A 17 -7.38 -10.46 13.26
N GLN A 18 -8.68 -10.24 13.43
CA GLN A 18 -9.69 -11.29 13.22
C GLN A 18 -9.61 -11.85 11.80
N ALA A 19 -9.60 -10.99 10.78
CA ALA A 19 -9.54 -11.44 9.39
C ALA A 19 -8.26 -12.23 9.08
N LEU A 20 -7.09 -11.79 9.58
CA LEU A 20 -5.83 -12.51 9.41
C LEU A 20 -5.86 -13.90 10.05
N ASN A 21 -6.44 -14.00 11.26
CA ASN A 21 -6.61 -15.28 11.95
C ASN A 21 -7.56 -16.23 11.19
N GLU A 22 -8.64 -15.71 10.58
CA GLU A 22 -9.56 -16.49 9.74
C GLU A 22 -8.87 -17.05 8.49
N PHE A 23 -7.88 -16.34 7.93
CA PHE A 23 -7.06 -16.84 6.83
C PHE A 23 -5.92 -17.78 7.26
N GLY A 24 -5.81 -18.10 8.56
CA GLY A 24 -4.81 -19.01 9.09
C GLY A 24 -3.39 -18.43 9.16
N TYR A 25 -3.24 -17.10 9.12
CA TYR A 25 -1.95 -16.47 9.39
C TYR A 25 -1.59 -16.66 10.87
N PRO A 26 -0.34 -16.97 11.20
CA PRO A 26 0.09 -17.15 12.59
C PRO A 26 -0.08 -15.85 13.37
N GLU A 27 -0.37 -15.95 14.67
CA GLU A 27 -0.49 -14.82 15.63
C GLU A 27 0.75 -13.89 15.61
N GLU A 28 1.90 -14.44 15.20
CA GLU A 28 3.17 -13.73 14.94
C GLU A 28 3.07 -12.68 13.81
N SER A 29 2.02 -12.74 12.98
CA SER A 29 1.64 -11.69 12.04
C SER A 29 0.91 -10.58 12.80
N ARG A 30 1.63 -9.91 13.71
CA ARG A 30 1.07 -8.78 14.45
C ARG A 30 0.49 -7.79 13.45
N PHE A 31 -0.70 -7.25 13.75
CA PHE A 31 -1.36 -6.24 12.92
C PHE A 31 -0.36 -5.18 12.43
N GLU A 32 0.53 -4.76 13.32
CA GLU A 32 1.59 -3.79 13.07
C GLU A 32 2.55 -4.25 11.97
N ASP A 33 3.04 -5.49 12.04
CA ASP A 33 4.00 -6.04 11.07
C ASP A 33 3.36 -6.19 9.69
N SER A 34 2.09 -6.61 9.65
CA SER A 34 1.33 -6.72 8.41
C SER A 34 1.14 -5.35 7.76
N ILE A 35 0.78 -4.32 8.54
CA ILE A 35 0.64 -2.96 8.01
C ILE A 35 2.00 -2.38 7.62
N ALA A 36 3.05 -2.59 8.40
CA ALA A 36 4.40 -2.11 8.09
C ALA A 36 4.92 -2.70 6.77
N LYS A 37 4.73 -4.00 6.54
CA LYS A 37 5.06 -4.67 5.28
C LYS A 37 4.28 -4.08 4.10
N ALA A 38 2.96 -3.90 4.26
CA ALA A 38 2.12 -3.31 3.23
C ALA A 38 2.52 -1.86 2.89
N VAL A 39 2.84 -1.06 3.92
CA VAL A 39 3.32 0.31 3.74
C VAL A 39 4.67 0.32 3.04
N ALA A 40 5.61 -0.56 3.42
CA ALA A 40 6.91 -0.67 2.75
C ALA A 40 6.75 -0.96 1.26
N GLU A 41 5.82 -1.85 0.89
CA GLU A 41 5.52 -2.16 -0.51
C GLU A 41 5.00 -0.95 -1.28
N ILE A 42 4.11 -0.15 -0.68
CA ILE A 42 3.59 1.10 -1.28
C ILE A 42 4.69 2.15 -1.44
N LEU A 43 5.58 2.27 -0.46
CA LEU A 43 6.70 3.21 -0.48
C LEU A 43 7.78 2.82 -1.50
N ALA A 44 7.94 1.52 -1.75
CA ALA A 44 8.86 0.99 -2.76
C ALA A 44 8.34 1.14 -4.20
N ALA A 45 7.04 1.45 -4.38
CA ALA A 45 6.47 1.63 -5.71
C ALA A 45 7.13 2.78 -6.47
N PRO A 46 7.52 2.58 -7.74
CA PRO A 46 8.13 3.63 -8.55
C PRO A 46 7.12 4.74 -8.90
N ILE A 47 7.63 5.97 -9.07
CA ILE A 47 6.85 7.10 -9.58
C ILE A 47 7.37 7.43 -10.97
N LEU A 48 6.49 7.38 -11.97
CA LEU A 48 6.78 7.84 -13.33
C LEU A 48 6.22 9.24 -13.53
N ASP A 49 7.06 10.19 -13.93
CA ASP A 49 6.64 11.57 -14.18
C ASP A 49 5.85 11.75 -15.48
N HIS A 50 5.80 10.71 -16.31
CA HIS A 50 4.97 10.66 -17.50
C HIS A 50 3.99 9.48 -17.44
N PRO A 51 2.84 9.56 -18.11
CA PRO A 51 1.94 8.43 -18.25
C PRO A 51 2.66 7.24 -18.93
N PRO A 52 2.61 6.03 -18.38
CA PRO A 52 3.15 4.85 -19.03
C PRO A 52 2.28 4.48 -20.25
N ALA A 53 2.92 4.07 -21.34
CA ALA A 53 2.21 3.57 -22.51
C ALA A 53 1.48 2.25 -22.18
N VAL A 54 0.29 2.08 -22.74
CA VAL A 54 -0.52 0.87 -22.57
C VAL A 54 -0.92 0.27 -23.90
N ILE A 55 -1.11 -1.05 -23.91
CA ILE A 55 -1.65 -1.80 -25.04
C ILE A 55 -2.93 -2.52 -24.64
N LEU A 56 -3.86 -2.68 -25.60
CA LEU A 56 -5.06 -3.46 -25.40
C LEU A 56 -4.72 -4.96 -25.43
N ALA A 57 -4.98 -5.67 -24.35
CA ALA A 57 -4.74 -7.11 -24.20
C ALA A 57 -6.06 -7.80 -23.81
N GLY A 58 -6.87 -8.13 -24.82
CA GLY A 58 -8.23 -8.61 -24.63
C GLY A 58 -9.15 -7.49 -24.10
N PRO A 59 -9.94 -7.70 -23.03
CA PRO A 59 -10.83 -6.68 -22.48
C PRO A 59 -10.14 -5.68 -21.54
N ARG A 60 -8.81 -5.74 -21.39
CA ARG A 60 -8.06 -4.93 -20.41
C ARG A 60 -6.83 -4.29 -21.05
N TYR A 61 -6.37 -3.20 -20.45
CA TYR A 61 -5.09 -2.58 -20.78
C TYR A 61 -3.95 -3.15 -19.93
N LYS A 62 -2.81 -3.42 -20.58
CA LYS A 62 -1.54 -3.77 -19.95
C LYS A 62 -0.51 -2.69 -20.24
N PHE A 63 0.50 -2.55 -19.40
CA PHE A 63 1.64 -1.69 -19.73
C PHE A 63 2.35 -2.25 -20.96
N ALA A 64 2.72 -1.35 -21.88
CA ALA A 64 3.47 -1.71 -23.08
C ALA A 64 4.90 -2.13 -22.73
N ASP A 65 5.47 -1.51 -21.70
CA ASP A 65 6.77 -1.88 -21.13
C ASP A 65 6.64 -3.17 -20.30
N ALA A 66 7.40 -4.19 -20.71
CA ALA A 66 7.40 -5.50 -20.06
C ALA A 66 7.91 -5.44 -18.61
N GLN A 67 8.85 -4.53 -18.29
CA GLN A 67 9.34 -4.36 -16.93
C GLN A 67 8.25 -3.77 -16.03
N LEU A 68 7.50 -2.78 -16.52
CA LEU A 68 6.37 -2.20 -15.79
C LEU A 68 5.22 -3.21 -15.62
N GLU A 69 4.94 -4.03 -16.64
CA GLU A 69 3.89 -5.05 -16.55
C GLU A 69 4.26 -6.21 -15.63
N ALA A 70 5.55 -6.51 -15.46
CA ALA A 70 6.06 -7.52 -14.54
C ALA A 70 6.06 -7.07 -13.07
N LEU A 71 5.86 -5.78 -12.79
CA LEU A 71 5.75 -5.29 -11.41
C LEU A 71 4.60 -5.98 -10.66
N ASN A 72 4.75 -6.04 -9.34
CA ASN A 72 3.71 -6.61 -8.49
C ASN A 72 2.41 -5.77 -8.55
N PRO A 73 1.27 -6.33 -8.12
CA PRO A 73 -0.02 -5.66 -8.24
C PRO A 73 -0.09 -4.28 -7.57
N VAL A 74 0.57 -4.08 -6.42
CA VAL A 74 0.59 -2.81 -5.68
C VAL A 74 1.32 -1.74 -6.47
N HIS A 75 2.51 -2.05 -6.98
CA HIS A 75 3.29 -1.12 -7.79
C HIS A 75 2.55 -0.75 -9.08
N LYS A 76 1.95 -1.73 -9.76
CA LYS A 76 1.11 -1.44 -10.94
C LYS A 76 -0.11 -0.60 -10.61
N GLN A 77 -0.70 -0.77 -9.43
CA GLN A 77 -1.80 0.07 -8.98
C GLN A 77 -1.34 1.52 -8.75
N MET A 78 -0.21 1.72 -8.07
CA MET A 78 0.38 3.05 -7.87
C MET A 78 0.65 3.74 -9.21
N LEU A 79 1.27 3.05 -10.16
CA LEU A 79 1.49 3.57 -11.51
C LEU A 79 0.20 4.01 -12.22
N ARG A 80 -0.89 3.24 -12.08
CA ARG A 80 -2.20 3.57 -12.67
C ARG A 80 -2.87 4.78 -12.03
N LEU A 81 -2.52 5.11 -10.80
CA LEU A 81 -3.03 6.30 -10.12
C LEU A 81 -2.33 7.59 -10.58
N GLY A 82 -1.18 7.45 -11.26
CA GLY A 82 -0.36 8.55 -11.73
C GLY A 82 0.56 9.12 -10.64
N PRO A 83 1.49 10.01 -11.03
CA PRO A 83 2.56 10.48 -10.14
C PRO A 83 2.07 11.31 -8.96
N GLU A 84 1.05 12.15 -9.17
CA GLU A 84 0.51 13.01 -8.11
C GLU A 84 -0.15 12.17 -6.99
N ASN A 85 -1.09 11.29 -7.36
CA ASN A 85 -1.77 10.44 -6.39
C ASN A 85 -0.82 9.47 -5.71
N SER A 86 0.17 8.94 -6.45
CA SER A 86 1.20 8.08 -5.86
C SER A 86 1.97 8.79 -4.75
N ARG A 87 2.38 10.04 -4.97
CA ARG A 87 3.06 10.86 -3.93
C ARG A 87 2.16 11.13 -2.74
N ILE A 88 0.89 11.47 -2.96
CA ILE A 88 -0.08 11.70 -1.88
C ILE A 88 -0.22 10.43 -1.02
N ILE A 89 -0.39 9.28 -1.66
CA ILE A 89 -0.55 7.98 -0.98
C ILE A 89 0.72 7.61 -0.23
N GLN A 90 1.91 7.71 -0.85
CA GLN A 90 3.18 7.43 -0.19
C GLN A 90 3.40 8.35 1.02
N ASN A 91 3.07 9.63 0.92
CA ASN A 91 3.15 10.55 2.06
C ASN A 91 2.21 10.14 3.21
N LYS A 92 0.97 9.72 2.89
CA LYS A 92 0.03 9.21 3.91
C LYS A 92 0.50 7.88 4.51
N ALA A 93 1.13 7.01 3.72
CA ALA A 93 1.68 5.74 4.16
C ALA A 93 2.85 5.95 5.15
N ARG A 94 3.74 6.93 4.90
CA ARG A 94 4.79 7.32 5.87
C ARG A 94 4.19 7.77 7.20
N LEU A 95 3.20 8.66 7.16
CA LEU A 95 2.53 9.13 8.38
C LEU A 95 1.82 8.00 9.14
N LEU A 96 1.26 7.02 8.42
CA LEU A 96 0.67 5.82 9.03
C LEU A 96 1.72 5.02 9.80
N LEU A 97 2.90 4.81 9.21
CA LEU A 97 4.01 4.07 9.82
C LEU A 97 4.58 4.79 11.06
N GLU A 98 4.76 6.11 10.97
CA GLU A 98 5.15 6.95 12.12
C GLU A 98 4.14 6.82 13.26
N THR A 99 2.84 6.87 12.95
CA THR A 99 1.80 6.73 13.97
C THR A 99 1.79 5.34 14.60
N LEU A 100 2.02 4.27 13.82
CA LEU A 100 2.09 2.90 14.35
C LEU A 100 3.23 2.71 15.35
N SER A 101 4.37 3.35 15.10
CA SER A 101 5.52 3.29 16.00
C SER A 101 5.23 4.00 17.33
N ASN A 102 4.56 5.15 17.27
CA ASN A 102 4.24 5.98 18.44
C ASN A 102 3.02 5.51 19.25
N VAL A 103 2.26 4.51 18.80
CA VAL A 103 1.14 3.93 19.57
C VAL A 103 1.62 3.06 20.73
N TYR A 104 2.90 2.65 20.71
CA TYR A 104 3.51 1.73 21.68
C TYR A 104 4.55 2.38 22.60
N GLU A 105 4.71 3.72 22.52
CA GLU A 105 5.36 4.56 23.54
C GLU A 105 4.30 5.18 24.46
#